data_AF-A0AAW8TZ81-F1
#
_entry.id   AF-A0AAW8TZ81-F1
#
_cell.length_a   1.000
_cell.length_b   1.000
_cell.length_c   1.000
_cell.angle_alpha   90.00
_cell.angle_beta   90.00
_cell.angle_gamma   90.00
#
_symmetry.space_group_name_H-M   'P 1'
#
loop_
_entity.id
_entity.type
_entity.pdbx_description
1 polymer ?
#
loop_
_entity_poly.entity_id
_entity_poly.type
_entity_poly.pdbx_seq_one_letter_code
_entity_poly.pdbx_strand_id
1 'polypeptide(L)'
;MGKPELIDPRALYHGDEFAPQKQKGKGPALQKEMTPRPDCGEESYVGTGRLKNRRALITGADSGIGRAVAIAFAREGADVAIHFYPGEEEDAAEVAEYVRAAGRKAVLIPGDFRDETVPAQVVEKVIAEFGGLDTLVLNAAHQVAQSDILTLPLQQVKDTFMVNMISMFALVKAAKPHLEPGSTIVTTTSVQAFDPSPNLMDYAATKAAIHNFTISLARQLIDAGIRVNGVAPGPIWTALQLNGGQLPGELAAFGQESPMKRAGQPVELAPVYVFLASNQASYVTGQIYGVTGGKKIN
;
A
#
# COMPACT_ATOMS: atom_id res chain seq x y z
N MET A 1 -11.85 38.43 8.91
CA MET A 1 -11.66 36.99 8.58
C MET A 1 -10.18 36.78 8.31
N GLY A 2 -9.57 35.73 8.86
CA GLY A 2 -8.18 35.39 8.55
C GLY A 2 -8.03 34.98 7.08
N LYS A 3 -6.84 35.20 6.51
CA LYS A 3 -6.52 34.63 5.18
C LYS A 3 -6.44 33.10 5.30
N PRO A 4 -6.80 32.34 4.26
CA PRO A 4 -6.62 30.90 4.26
C PRO A 4 -5.13 30.54 4.31
N GLU A 5 -4.80 29.46 5.01
CA GLU A 5 -3.47 28.85 4.99
C GLU A 5 -3.39 27.91 3.78
N LEU A 6 -2.81 28.40 2.68
CA LEU A 6 -2.66 27.67 1.42
C LEU A 6 -1.19 27.31 1.21
N ILE A 7 -0.94 26.07 0.81
CA ILE A 7 0.41 25.54 0.55
C ILE A 7 0.46 25.06 -0.91
N ASP A 8 1.51 25.43 -1.65
CA ASP A 8 1.70 24.95 -3.02
C ASP A 8 2.11 23.47 -3.01
N PRO A 9 1.28 22.55 -3.51
CA PRO A 9 1.58 21.12 -3.45
C PRO A 9 2.79 20.73 -4.31
N ARG A 10 3.20 21.55 -5.28
CA ARG A 10 4.36 21.27 -6.14
C ARG A 10 5.68 21.35 -5.38
N ALA A 11 5.75 22.17 -4.35
CA ALA A 11 6.95 22.43 -3.57
C ALA A 11 6.90 21.89 -2.14
N LEU A 12 5.83 21.15 -1.79
CA LEU A 12 5.60 20.69 -0.41
C LEU A 12 6.56 19.57 0.03
N TYR A 13 6.98 18.73 -0.91
CA TYR A 13 7.90 17.61 -0.66
C TYR A 13 9.09 17.68 -1.61
N HIS A 14 10.07 16.78 -1.40
CA HIS A 14 11.27 16.66 -2.23
C HIS A 14 10.93 16.71 -3.73
N GLY A 15 11.43 17.76 -4.40
CA GLY A 15 11.17 18.02 -5.82
C GLY A 15 12.42 17.94 -6.70
N ASP A 16 13.59 17.73 -6.12
CA ASP A 16 14.84 17.60 -6.85
C ASP A 16 15.06 16.15 -7.32
N GLU A 17 16.11 15.92 -8.11
CA GLU A 17 16.53 14.56 -8.48
C GLU A 17 16.94 13.74 -7.25
N PHE A 18 16.72 12.42 -7.32
CA PHE A 18 17.17 11.50 -6.29
C PHE A 18 18.62 11.08 -6.54
N ALA A 19 19.46 11.16 -5.51
CA ALA A 19 20.82 10.65 -5.61
C ALA A 19 20.81 9.15 -5.96
N PRO A 20 21.73 8.67 -6.83
CA PRO A 20 21.85 7.26 -7.13
C PRO A 20 22.06 6.44 -5.85
N GLN A 21 21.12 5.55 -5.56
CA GLN A 21 21.19 4.67 -4.40
C GLN A 21 20.56 3.33 -4.77
N LYS A 22 21.10 2.26 -4.21
CA LYS A 22 20.61 0.91 -4.38
C LYS A 22 20.87 0.15 -3.10
N GLN A 23 19.90 -0.61 -2.65
CA GLN A 23 20.08 -1.55 -1.57
C GLN A 23 20.25 -2.92 -2.22
N LYS A 24 21.49 -3.41 -2.27
CA LYS A 24 21.84 -4.69 -2.89
C LYS A 24 21.85 -5.78 -1.82
N GLY A 25 21.16 -6.88 -2.07
CA GLY A 25 21.17 -8.05 -1.20
C GLY A 25 20.18 -9.11 -1.65
N LYS A 26 20.10 -10.23 -0.92
CA LYS A 26 19.03 -11.23 -1.09
C LYS A 26 17.74 -10.84 -0.36
N GLY A 27 17.75 -9.74 0.40
CA GLY A 27 16.65 -9.28 1.24
C GLY A 27 15.82 -8.14 0.60
N PRO A 28 14.74 -7.73 1.29
CA PRO A 28 13.97 -6.54 0.94
C PRO A 28 14.81 -5.26 1.08
N ALA A 29 14.39 -4.16 0.45
CA ALA A 29 14.96 -2.85 0.74
C ALA A 29 14.28 -2.25 1.97
N LEU A 30 15.07 -1.63 2.84
CA LEU A 30 14.63 -0.97 4.05
C LEU A 30 14.42 0.53 3.81
N GLN A 31 13.26 1.04 4.22
CA GLN A 31 12.93 2.44 4.14
C GLN A 31 13.87 3.30 4.98
N LYS A 32 14.27 2.84 6.17
CA LYS A 32 15.24 3.53 7.04
C LYS A 32 16.59 3.81 6.38
N GLU A 33 16.96 3.07 5.34
CA GLU A 33 18.22 3.23 4.60
C GLU A 33 18.09 4.09 3.33
N MET A 34 16.91 4.66 3.07
CA MET A 34 16.67 5.53 1.92
C MET A 34 17.16 6.96 2.15
N THR A 35 17.58 7.63 1.08
CA THR A 35 17.99 9.05 1.09
C THR A 35 17.31 9.84 -0.05
N PRO A 36 16.41 10.78 0.22
CA PRO A 36 15.86 11.10 1.53
C PRO A 36 15.00 9.94 2.05
N ARG A 37 14.77 9.92 3.35
CA ARG A 37 13.80 9.01 3.94
C ARG A 37 12.39 9.39 3.46
N PRO A 38 11.56 8.43 3.00
CA PRO A 38 10.17 8.69 2.69
C PRO A 38 9.40 9.28 3.88
N ASP A 39 8.57 10.27 3.61
CA ASP A 39 7.63 10.83 4.58
C ASP A 39 6.34 9.99 4.57
N CYS A 40 6.09 9.27 5.66
CA CYS A 40 4.88 8.47 5.86
C CYS A 40 3.90 9.14 6.82
N GLY A 41 4.11 10.40 7.17
CA GLY A 41 3.24 11.18 8.01
C GLY A 41 3.51 11.02 9.50
N GLU A 42 4.70 10.52 9.87
CA GLU A 42 5.16 10.35 11.25
C GLU A 42 4.98 11.61 12.09
N GLU A 43 5.10 12.79 11.50
CA GLU A 43 4.94 14.07 12.20
C GLU A 43 3.70 14.85 11.73
N SER A 44 3.28 14.67 10.48
CA SER A 44 2.32 15.56 9.82
C SER A 44 0.86 15.08 9.84
N TYR A 45 0.59 13.77 9.93
CA TYR A 45 -0.79 13.27 9.87
C TYR A 45 -1.52 13.48 11.20
N VAL A 46 -2.65 14.20 11.21
CA VAL A 46 -3.46 14.39 12.43
C VAL A 46 -4.80 13.66 12.29
N GLY A 47 -5.09 12.75 13.22
CA GLY A 47 -6.32 11.98 13.23
C GLY A 47 -7.53 12.77 13.77
N THR A 48 -8.73 12.36 13.36
CA THR A 48 -10.01 12.99 13.74
C THR A 48 -11.04 11.97 14.25
N GLY A 49 -10.63 10.72 14.50
CA GLY A 49 -11.46 9.66 15.05
C GLY A 49 -12.35 8.95 14.02
N ARG A 50 -12.00 9.01 12.73
CA ARG A 50 -12.81 8.47 11.62
C ARG A 50 -12.85 6.94 11.54
N LEU A 51 -11.92 6.28 12.22
CA LEU A 51 -11.76 4.81 12.25
C LEU A 51 -11.79 4.28 13.70
N LYS A 52 -12.51 4.98 14.59
CA LYS A 52 -12.58 4.64 16.00
C LYS A 52 -12.96 3.16 16.20
N ASN A 53 -12.08 2.44 16.90
CA ASN A 53 -12.20 1.03 17.26
C ASN A 53 -12.28 0.04 16.10
N ARG A 54 -11.86 0.45 14.89
CA ARG A 54 -11.69 -0.47 13.76
C ARG A 54 -10.53 -1.41 14.01
N ARG A 55 -10.58 -2.60 13.42
CA ARG A 55 -9.54 -3.63 13.50
C ARG A 55 -9.02 -3.87 12.10
N ALA A 56 -7.83 -3.35 11.82
CA ALA A 56 -7.26 -3.31 10.49
C ALA A 56 -6.10 -4.30 10.31
N LEU A 57 -6.12 -5.05 9.21
CA LEU A 57 -4.96 -5.75 8.67
C LEU A 57 -4.44 -4.97 7.46
N ILE A 58 -3.17 -4.58 7.49
CA ILE A 58 -2.49 -3.89 6.38
C ILE A 58 -1.28 -4.73 5.97
N THR A 59 -1.23 -5.13 4.70
CA THR A 59 -0.10 -5.91 4.17
C THR A 59 0.98 -5.01 3.56
N GLY A 60 2.25 -5.33 3.81
CA GLY A 60 3.39 -4.50 3.40
C GLY A 60 3.34 -3.15 4.10
N ALA A 61 3.11 -3.17 5.42
CA ALA A 61 2.86 -1.98 6.23
C ALA A 61 4.06 -1.55 7.09
N ASP A 62 5.18 -2.26 6.97
CA ASP A 62 6.50 -1.89 7.48
C ASP A 62 7.00 -0.57 6.86
N SER A 63 6.72 -0.35 5.58
CA SER A 63 7.29 0.76 4.80
C SER A 63 6.30 1.35 3.79
N GLY A 64 6.72 2.45 3.18
CA GLY A 64 6.05 3.13 2.08
C GLY A 64 4.59 3.48 2.38
N ILE A 65 3.73 3.19 1.41
CA ILE A 65 2.30 3.51 1.46
C ILE A 65 1.62 2.76 2.63
N GLY A 66 1.93 1.48 2.83
CA GLY A 66 1.34 0.70 3.92
C GLY A 66 1.68 1.28 5.30
N ARG A 67 2.92 1.74 5.50
CA ARG A 67 3.35 2.46 6.72
C ARG A 67 2.55 3.74 6.94
N ALA A 68 2.40 4.56 5.91
CA ALA A 68 1.61 5.80 6.01
C ALA A 68 0.14 5.52 6.36
N VAL A 69 -0.44 4.47 5.77
CA VAL A 69 -1.81 4.03 6.06
C VAL A 69 -1.91 3.50 7.50
N ALA A 70 -0.94 2.72 7.98
CA ALA A 70 -0.92 2.21 9.35
C ALA A 70 -0.87 3.33 10.39
N ILE A 71 0.01 4.32 10.20
CA ILE A 71 0.12 5.50 11.06
C ILE A 71 -1.20 6.27 11.08
N ALA A 72 -1.77 6.56 9.90
CA ALA A 72 -3.02 7.28 9.79
C ALA A 72 -4.19 6.51 10.41
N PHE A 73 -4.28 5.19 10.19
CA PHE A 73 -5.35 4.37 10.74
C PHE A 73 -5.31 4.35 12.27
N ALA A 74 -4.13 4.22 12.86
CA ALA A 74 -3.96 4.27 14.30
C ALA A 74 -4.36 5.64 14.88
N ARG A 75 -3.93 6.73 14.25
CA ARG A 75 -4.32 8.10 14.64
C ARG A 75 -5.82 8.36 14.50
N GLU A 76 -6.47 7.70 13.54
CA GLU A 76 -7.92 7.74 13.37
C GLU A 76 -8.67 6.79 14.33
N GLY A 77 -7.95 6.03 15.15
CA GLY A 77 -8.48 5.25 16.27
C GLY A 77 -8.60 3.74 16.02
N ALA A 78 -7.95 3.20 14.99
CA ALA A 78 -7.97 1.76 14.68
C ALA A 78 -6.83 1.00 15.37
N ASP A 79 -7.07 -0.25 15.76
CA ASP A 79 -6.00 -1.21 16.03
C ASP A 79 -5.46 -1.76 14.71
N VAL A 80 -4.14 -1.95 14.62
CA VAL A 80 -3.45 -2.22 13.35
C VAL A 80 -2.54 -3.44 13.44
N ALA A 81 -2.84 -4.43 12.61
CA ALA A 81 -1.95 -5.54 12.31
C ALA A 81 -1.11 -5.20 11.09
N ILE A 82 0.21 -5.27 11.27
CA ILE A 82 1.25 -4.89 10.32
C ILE A 82 1.85 -6.19 9.79
N HIS A 83 1.46 -6.55 8.57
CA HIS A 83 2.12 -7.62 7.84
C HIS A 83 3.27 -7.07 7.01
N PHE A 84 4.39 -7.79 6.95
CA PHE A 84 5.61 -7.43 6.23
C PHE A 84 6.40 -8.69 5.85
N TYR A 85 7.34 -8.57 4.92
CA TYR A 85 8.19 -9.67 4.49
C TYR A 85 9.35 -9.89 5.50
N PRO A 86 9.75 -11.14 5.80
CA PRO A 86 10.87 -11.40 6.70
C PRO A 86 12.16 -10.69 6.27
N GLY A 87 12.78 -9.95 7.19
CA GLY A 87 13.90 -9.05 6.90
C GLY A 87 13.56 -7.56 7.00
N GLU A 88 12.28 -7.19 7.09
CA GLU A 88 11.80 -5.80 7.26
C GLU A 88 11.45 -5.49 8.74
N GLU A 89 11.89 -6.31 9.69
CA GLU A 89 11.48 -6.23 11.11
C GLU A 89 11.76 -4.87 11.74
N GLU A 90 12.86 -4.21 11.37
CA GLU A 90 13.25 -2.92 11.93
C GLU A 90 12.30 -1.80 11.50
N ASP A 91 11.94 -1.76 10.21
CA ASP A 91 10.95 -0.80 9.71
C ASP A 91 9.58 -1.08 10.33
N ALA A 92 9.17 -2.36 10.39
CA ALA A 92 7.90 -2.77 11.01
C ALA A 92 7.81 -2.42 12.50
N ALA A 93 8.89 -2.61 13.25
CA ALA A 93 8.96 -2.27 14.67
C ALA A 93 8.71 -0.77 14.91
N GLU A 94 9.27 0.08 14.06
CA GLU A 94 9.06 1.53 14.15
C GLU A 94 7.60 1.92 13.87
N VAL A 95 6.95 1.29 12.88
CA VAL A 95 5.52 1.50 12.63
C VAL A 95 4.70 1.11 13.85
N ALA A 96 5.02 -0.01 14.50
CA ALA A 96 4.34 -0.42 15.72
C ALA A 96 4.50 0.60 16.87
N GLU A 97 5.64 1.27 16.99
CA GLU A 97 5.81 2.35 17.97
C GLU A 97 4.88 3.53 17.68
N TYR A 98 4.72 3.94 16.42
CA TYR A 98 3.75 5.00 16.07
C TYR A 98 2.30 4.60 16.33
N VAL A 99 1.93 3.34 16.06
CA VAL A 99 0.59 2.81 16.37
C VAL A 99 0.34 2.81 17.88
N ARG A 100 1.31 2.36 18.68
CA ARG A 100 1.23 2.35 20.15
C ARG A 100 1.19 3.76 20.73
N ALA A 101 1.98 4.69 20.18
CA ALA A 101 1.98 6.09 20.58
C ALA A 101 0.63 6.78 20.33
N ALA A 102 -0.14 6.32 19.33
CA ALA A 102 -1.53 6.74 19.10
C ALA A 102 -2.55 6.08 20.06
N GLY A 103 -2.08 5.30 21.03
CA GLY A 103 -2.92 4.61 22.03
C GLY A 103 -3.65 3.37 21.48
N ARG A 104 -3.17 2.80 20.37
CA ARG A 104 -3.79 1.65 19.69
C ARG A 104 -2.93 0.39 19.79
N LYS A 105 -3.56 -0.77 19.59
CA LYS A 105 -2.85 -2.06 19.59
C LYS A 105 -2.15 -2.27 18.25
N ALA A 106 -0.86 -2.61 18.31
CA ALA A 106 -0.03 -2.95 17.17
C ALA A 106 0.35 -4.45 17.21
N VAL A 107 0.13 -5.17 16.11
CA VAL A 107 0.50 -6.59 15.97
C VAL A 107 1.42 -6.76 14.77
N LEU A 108 2.62 -7.31 14.99
CA LEU A 108 3.59 -7.58 13.94
C LEU A 108 3.44 -9.03 13.41
N ILE A 109 3.35 -9.16 12.09
CA ILE A 109 3.12 -10.44 11.41
C ILE A 109 4.06 -10.58 10.21
N PRO A 110 5.29 -11.07 10.40
CA PRO A 110 6.16 -11.39 9.27
C PRO A 110 5.58 -12.57 8.47
N GLY A 111 5.66 -12.52 7.14
CA GLY A 111 5.16 -13.57 6.27
C GLY A 111 5.59 -13.42 4.82
N ASP A 112 5.88 -14.54 4.16
CA ASP A 112 6.15 -14.58 2.73
C ASP A 112 4.94 -15.10 1.96
N PHE A 113 4.30 -14.22 1.19
CA PHE A 113 3.13 -14.55 0.39
C PHE A 113 3.42 -15.39 -0.86
N ARG A 114 4.67 -15.81 -1.11
CA ARG A 114 4.97 -16.89 -2.05
C ARG A 114 4.59 -18.26 -1.51
N ASP A 115 4.43 -18.39 -0.19
CA ASP A 115 3.81 -19.57 0.43
C ASP A 115 2.29 -19.37 0.56
N GLU A 116 1.52 -20.24 -0.09
CA GLU A 116 0.05 -20.18 -0.13
C GLU A 116 -0.61 -20.38 1.24
N THR A 117 0.10 -20.92 2.23
CA THR A 117 -0.43 -21.15 3.57
C THR A 117 -0.38 -19.89 4.45
N VAL A 118 0.56 -18.98 4.17
CA VAL A 118 0.82 -17.77 4.97
C VAL A 118 -0.38 -16.82 5.03
N PRO A 119 -1.10 -16.51 3.94
CA PRO A 119 -2.30 -15.66 3.99
C PRO A 119 -3.33 -16.06 5.06
N ALA A 120 -3.59 -17.37 5.20
CA ALA A 120 -4.53 -17.86 6.21
C ALA A 120 -4.00 -17.65 7.63
N GLN A 121 -2.72 -17.99 7.87
CA GLN A 121 -2.06 -17.81 9.16
C GLN A 121 -2.03 -16.34 9.60
N VAL A 122 -1.82 -15.41 8.64
CA VAL A 122 -1.87 -13.96 8.90
C VAL A 122 -3.25 -13.57 9.42
N VAL A 123 -4.32 -13.98 8.73
CA VAL A 123 -5.69 -13.66 9.16
C VAL A 123 -6.01 -14.30 10.52
N GLU A 124 -5.67 -15.57 10.72
CA GLU A 124 -5.87 -16.27 11.99
C GLU A 124 -5.21 -15.54 13.16
N LYS A 125 -3.97 -15.07 12.98
CA LYS A 125 -3.25 -14.29 14.00
C LYS A 125 -3.94 -12.97 14.29
N VAL A 126 -4.47 -12.27 13.28
CA VAL A 126 -5.24 -11.04 13.49
C VAL A 126 -6.50 -11.30 14.32
N ILE A 127 -7.25 -12.36 13.99
CA ILE A 127 -8.45 -12.73 14.75
C ILE A 127 -8.11 -13.09 16.19
N ALA A 128 -7.04 -13.84 16.43
CA ALA A 128 -6.59 -14.19 17.77
C ALA A 128 -6.20 -12.95 18.59
N GLU A 129 -5.54 -11.97 17.98
CA GLU A 129 -5.04 -10.79 18.66
C GLU A 129 -6.10 -9.69 18.87
N PHE A 130 -7.00 -9.49 17.92
CA PHE A 130 -8.00 -8.41 17.95
C PHE A 130 -9.41 -8.87 18.31
N GLY A 131 -9.67 -10.18 18.27
CA GLY A 131 -11.02 -10.72 18.44
C GLY A 131 -11.96 -10.41 17.28
N GLY A 132 -11.42 -10.01 16.12
CA GLY A 132 -12.17 -9.73 14.90
C GLY A 132 -11.37 -8.91 13.88
N LEU A 133 -11.96 -8.69 12.71
CA LEU A 133 -11.35 -7.99 11.58
C LEU A 133 -12.46 -7.32 10.78
N ASP A 134 -12.31 -6.04 10.46
CA ASP A 134 -13.32 -5.26 9.74
C ASP A 134 -12.73 -4.39 8.61
N THR A 135 -11.40 -4.29 8.54
CA THR A 135 -10.69 -3.47 7.57
C THR A 135 -9.50 -4.24 7.01
N LEU A 136 -9.50 -4.50 5.71
CA LEU A 136 -8.34 -5.07 5.03
C LEU A 136 -7.75 -4.04 4.07
N VAL A 137 -6.44 -3.85 4.15
CA VAL A 137 -5.67 -3.10 3.16
C VAL A 137 -4.69 -4.06 2.51
N LEU A 138 -4.99 -4.42 1.26
CA LEU A 138 -4.19 -5.33 0.44
C LEU A 138 -3.17 -4.49 -0.34
N ASN A 139 -2.01 -4.25 0.27
CA ASN A 139 -0.99 -3.31 -0.22
C ASN A 139 0.34 -3.96 -0.59
N ALA A 140 0.74 -5.06 0.07
CA ALA A 140 1.99 -5.77 -0.25
C ALA A 140 2.11 -6.09 -1.74
N ALA A 141 3.30 -5.85 -2.30
CA ALA A 141 3.56 -6.09 -3.71
C ALA A 141 5.03 -6.46 -3.97
N HIS A 142 5.23 -7.28 -4.98
CA HIS A 142 6.52 -7.59 -5.59
C HIS A 142 6.63 -6.88 -6.94
N GLN A 143 7.76 -6.19 -7.18
CA GLN A 143 8.04 -5.46 -8.41
C GLN A 143 9.52 -5.58 -8.74
N VAL A 144 9.85 -6.11 -9.92
CA VAL A 144 11.24 -6.18 -10.42
C VAL A 144 11.24 -5.82 -11.90
N ALA A 145 11.99 -4.78 -12.26
CA ALA A 145 12.10 -4.29 -13.62
C ALA A 145 12.96 -5.22 -14.49
N GLN A 146 12.49 -5.47 -15.71
CA GLN A 146 13.19 -6.24 -16.74
C GLN A 146 13.12 -5.48 -18.06
N SER A 147 14.25 -5.25 -18.71
CA SER A 147 14.30 -4.44 -19.93
C SER A 147 13.71 -5.14 -21.16
N ASP A 148 13.67 -6.47 -21.17
CA ASP A 148 13.25 -7.28 -22.30
C ASP A 148 12.47 -8.52 -21.84
N ILE A 149 11.44 -8.92 -22.60
CA ILE A 149 10.67 -10.14 -22.36
C ILE A 149 11.55 -11.40 -22.46
N LEU A 150 12.60 -11.38 -23.27
CA LEU A 150 13.54 -12.49 -23.44
C LEU A 150 14.38 -12.74 -22.18
N THR A 151 14.58 -11.71 -21.35
CA THR A 151 15.35 -11.79 -20.10
C THR A 151 14.48 -11.93 -18.87
N LEU A 152 13.15 -11.79 -18.99
CA LEU A 152 12.20 -11.92 -17.89
C LEU A 152 12.08 -13.40 -17.45
N PRO A 153 12.57 -13.77 -16.26
CA PRO A 153 12.50 -15.16 -15.81
C PRO A 153 11.06 -15.54 -15.47
N LEU A 154 10.60 -16.72 -15.91
CA LEU A 154 9.26 -17.21 -15.55
C LEU A 154 9.06 -17.38 -14.04
N GLN A 155 10.14 -17.63 -13.28
CA GLN A 155 10.04 -17.66 -11.82
C GLN A 155 9.70 -16.27 -11.25
N GLN A 156 10.25 -15.20 -11.82
CA GLN A 156 9.88 -13.83 -11.42
C GLN A 156 8.40 -13.58 -11.69
N VAL A 157 7.90 -13.98 -12.88
CA VAL A 157 6.48 -13.84 -13.21
C VAL A 157 5.61 -14.57 -12.19
N LYS A 158 5.96 -15.81 -11.83
CA LYS A 158 5.24 -16.57 -10.80
C LYS A 158 5.27 -15.85 -9.46
N ASP A 159 6.44 -15.45 -8.97
CA ASP A 159 6.59 -14.77 -7.68
C ASP A 159 5.78 -13.45 -7.63
N THR A 160 5.83 -12.67 -8.71
CA THR A 160 5.03 -11.45 -8.86
C THR A 160 3.52 -11.73 -8.78
N PHE A 161 3.02 -12.78 -9.45
CA PHE A 161 1.61 -13.16 -9.37
C PHE A 161 1.23 -13.78 -8.02
N MET A 162 2.12 -14.55 -7.39
CA MET A 162 1.90 -15.13 -6.07
C MET A 162 1.67 -14.03 -5.04
N VAL A 163 2.58 -13.05 -4.97
CA VAL A 163 2.50 -11.94 -4.03
C VAL A 163 1.37 -10.98 -4.38
N ASN A 164 1.21 -10.59 -5.65
CA ASN A 164 0.32 -9.48 -6.00
C ASN A 164 -1.13 -9.91 -6.24
N MET A 165 -1.39 -11.19 -6.54
CA MET A 165 -2.72 -11.69 -6.88
C MET A 165 -3.15 -12.87 -6.04
N ILE A 166 -2.41 -13.98 -6.05
CA ILE A 166 -2.83 -15.21 -5.37
C ILE A 166 -2.98 -14.97 -3.86
N SER A 167 -2.04 -14.23 -3.26
CA SER A 167 -2.13 -13.83 -1.85
C SER A 167 -3.39 -13.01 -1.55
N MET A 168 -3.82 -12.10 -2.43
CA MET A 168 -5.01 -11.29 -2.24
C MET A 168 -6.28 -12.16 -2.25
N PHE A 169 -6.38 -13.11 -3.17
CA PHE A 169 -7.48 -14.08 -3.16
C PHE A 169 -7.49 -14.90 -1.88
N ALA A 170 -6.32 -15.39 -1.44
CA ALA A 170 -6.20 -16.20 -0.23
C ALA A 170 -6.55 -15.40 1.04
N LEU A 171 -6.05 -14.16 1.17
CA LEU A 171 -6.36 -13.25 2.28
C LEU A 171 -7.85 -12.94 2.35
N VAL A 172 -8.48 -12.59 1.22
CA VAL A 172 -9.92 -12.30 1.19
C VAL A 172 -10.73 -13.54 1.54
N LYS A 173 -10.37 -14.71 0.99
CA LYS A 173 -11.04 -15.99 1.30
C LYS A 173 -10.96 -16.31 2.79
N ALA A 174 -9.78 -16.14 3.41
CA ALA A 174 -9.59 -16.38 4.84
C ALA A 174 -10.30 -15.34 5.71
N ALA A 175 -10.33 -14.06 5.31
CA ALA A 175 -10.94 -13.00 6.09
C ALA A 175 -12.47 -12.93 5.98
N LYS A 176 -13.05 -13.29 4.83
CA LYS A 176 -14.49 -13.12 4.53
C LYS A 176 -15.44 -13.67 5.61
N PRO A 177 -15.18 -14.83 6.26
CA PRO A 177 -16.02 -15.34 7.35
C PRO A 177 -16.07 -14.41 8.58
N HIS A 178 -15.09 -13.53 8.75
CA HIS A 178 -14.98 -12.61 9.88
C HIS A 178 -15.44 -11.18 9.56
N LEU A 179 -15.75 -10.88 8.30
CA LEU A 179 -16.18 -9.55 7.86
C LEU A 179 -17.70 -9.40 7.97
N GLU A 180 -18.12 -8.49 8.85
CA GLU A 180 -19.52 -8.10 9.08
C GLU A 180 -19.95 -6.95 8.14
N PRO A 181 -21.26 -6.71 7.97
CA PRO A 181 -21.76 -5.52 7.29
C PRO A 181 -21.12 -4.22 7.84
N GLY A 182 -20.66 -3.34 6.96
CA GLY A 182 -19.88 -2.16 7.32
C GLY A 182 -18.36 -2.35 7.21
N SER A 183 -17.89 -3.61 7.08
CA SER A 183 -16.49 -3.90 6.79
C SER A 183 -16.06 -3.37 5.42
N THR A 184 -14.75 -3.23 5.24
CA THR A 184 -14.19 -2.73 3.99
C THR A 184 -12.87 -3.39 3.61
N ILE A 185 -12.65 -3.49 2.31
CA ILE A 185 -11.42 -3.95 1.70
C ILE A 185 -10.91 -2.83 0.78
N VAL A 186 -9.66 -2.44 0.94
CA VAL A 186 -8.98 -1.46 0.09
C VAL A 186 -7.78 -2.13 -0.56
N THR A 187 -7.74 -2.19 -1.89
CA THR A 187 -6.63 -2.75 -2.66
C THR A 187 -5.67 -1.66 -3.11
N THR A 188 -4.41 -2.02 -3.34
CA THR A 188 -3.42 -1.11 -3.94
C THR A 188 -3.06 -1.60 -5.33
N THR A 189 -3.66 -0.97 -6.35
CA THR A 189 -3.27 -1.16 -7.75
C THR A 189 -2.12 -0.19 -8.10
N SER A 190 -2.08 0.39 -9.29
CA SER A 190 -1.08 1.36 -9.74
C SER A 190 -1.56 2.07 -11.00
N VAL A 191 -0.97 3.24 -11.30
CA VAL A 191 -1.02 3.83 -12.64
C VAL A 191 -0.56 2.86 -13.74
N GLN A 192 0.30 1.89 -13.42
CA GLN A 192 0.76 0.83 -14.33
C GLN A 192 -0.37 -0.08 -14.84
N ALA A 193 -1.54 -0.09 -14.18
CA ALA A 193 -2.72 -0.78 -14.69
C ALA A 193 -3.35 -0.08 -15.91
N PHE A 194 -3.03 1.20 -16.13
CA PHE A 194 -3.64 2.08 -17.13
C PHE A 194 -2.61 2.59 -18.15
N ASP A 195 -1.40 2.86 -17.70
CA ASP A 195 -0.26 3.34 -18.49
C ASP A 195 0.97 2.45 -18.20
N PRO A 196 1.01 1.22 -18.75
CA PRO A 196 2.05 0.25 -18.43
C PRO A 196 3.39 0.63 -19.07
N SER A 197 4.44 0.61 -18.27
CA SER A 197 5.82 0.78 -18.74
C SER A 197 6.37 -0.53 -19.31
N PRO A 198 7.17 -0.47 -20.39
CA PRO A 198 7.68 -1.66 -21.07
C PRO A 198 8.58 -2.54 -20.19
N ASN A 199 9.19 -1.95 -19.16
CA ASN A 199 10.12 -2.62 -18.27
C ASN A 199 9.47 -3.28 -17.03
N LEU A 200 8.14 -3.24 -16.90
CA LEU A 200 7.40 -3.72 -15.73
C LEU A 200 6.26 -4.66 -16.13
N MET A 201 6.45 -5.48 -17.16
CA MET A 201 5.36 -6.22 -17.80
C MET A 201 4.56 -7.14 -16.85
N ASP A 202 5.23 -7.98 -16.06
CA ASP A 202 4.58 -8.87 -15.09
C ASP A 202 3.89 -8.08 -13.97
N TYR A 203 4.55 -7.07 -13.43
CA TYR A 203 3.98 -6.16 -12.43
C TYR A 203 2.73 -5.44 -12.95
N ALA A 204 2.81 -4.78 -14.10
CA ALA A 204 1.69 -4.06 -14.70
C ALA A 204 0.49 -4.98 -14.98
N ALA A 205 0.75 -6.21 -15.46
CA ALA A 205 -0.29 -7.22 -15.62
C ALA A 205 -0.99 -7.54 -14.29
N THR A 206 -0.23 -7.72 -13.20
CA THR A 206 -0.86 -7.92 -11.88
C THR A 206 -1.64 -6.70 -11.42
N LYS A 207 -1.17 -5.46 -11.66
CA LYS A 207 -1.90 -4.25 -11.25
C LYS A 207 -3.21 -4.08 -12.02
N ALA A 208 -3.25 -4.42 -13.31
CA ALA A 208 -4.48 -4.51 -14.09
C ALA A 208 -5.42 -5.61 -13.56
N ALA A 209 -4.88 -6.76 -13.14
CA ALA A 209 -5.66 -7.82 -12.51
C ALA A 209 -6.24 -7.38 -11.15
N ILE A 210 -5.47 -6.68 -10.29
CA ILE A 210 -5.95 -6.11 -9.02
C ILE A 210 -7.10 -5.11 -9.28
N HIS A 211 -6.94 -4.26 -10.30
CA HIS A 211 -7.99 -3.31 -10.70
C HIS A 211 -9.31 -4.04 -10.99
N ASN A 212 -9.28 -5.08 -11.84
CA ASN A 212 -10.47 -5.84 -12.16
C ASN A 212 -11.00 -6.66 -10.96
N PHE A 213 -10.10 -7.29 -10.19
CA PHE A 213 -10.40 -8.03 -8.97
C PHE A 213 -11.19 -7.17 -7.98
N THR A 214 -10.78 -5.92 -7.77
CA THR A 214 -11.43 -4.96 -6.88
C THR A 214 -12.88 -4.71 -7.28
N ILE A 215 -13.12 -4.42 -8.57
CA ILE A 215 -14.45 -4.12 -9.09
C ILE A 215 -15.35 -5.36 -9.06
N SER A 216 -14.79 -6.52 -9.41
CA SER A 216 -15.51 -7.80 -9.38
C SER A 216 -15.90 -8.20 -7.96
N LEU A 217 -14.96 -8.14 -7.02
CA LEU A 217 -15.18 -8.48 -5.62
C LEU A 217 -16.17 -7.52 -4.96
N ALA A 218 -16.14 -6.22 -5.29
CA ALA A 218 -17.13 -5.25 -4.82
C ALA A 218 -18.57 -5.66 -5.15
N ARG A 219 -18.80 -6.14 -6.38
CA ARG A 219 -20.12 -6.62 -6.81
C ARG A 219 -20.55 -7.87 -6.07
N GLN A 220 -19.60 -8.76 -5.76
CA GLN A 220 -19.89 -10.00 -5.03
C GLN A 220 -20.20 -9.74 -3.55
N LEU A 221 -19.53 -8.77 -2.92
CA LEU A 221 -19.58 -8.58 -1.47
C LEU A 221 -20.58 -7.51 -1.00
N ILE A 222 -21.19 -6.75 -1.92
CA ILE A 222 -22.11 -5.67 -1.54
C ILE A 222 -23.40 -6.19 -0.89
N ASP A 223 -23.90 -7.35 -1.30
CA ASP A 223 -25.07 -7.98 -0.67
C ASP A 223 -24.80 -8.41 0.77
N ALA A 224 -23.52 -8.58 1.15
CA ALA A 224 -23.08 -8.81 2.52
C ALA A 224 -22.77 -7.49 3.28
N GLY A 225 -23.03 -6.33 2.68
CA GLY A 225 -22.75 -5.01 3.25
C GLY A 225 -21.27 -4.65 3.33
N ILE A 226 -20.41 -5.28 2.53
CA ILE A 226 -18.95 -5.05 2.55
C ILE A 226 -18.55 -4.24 1.32
N ARG A 227 -17.82 -3.15 1.54
CA ARG A 227 -17.34 -2.29 0.45
C ARG A 227 -15.94 -2.71 0.02
N VAL A 228 -15.69 -2.75 -1.28
CA VAL A 228 -14.37 -3.05 -1.84
C VAL A 228 -13.98 -1.93 -2.79
N ASN A 229 -12.85 -1.27 -2.55
CA ASN A 229 -12.35 -0.18 -3.39
C ASN A 229 -10.84 -0.35 -3.60
N GLY A 230 -10.28 0.43 -4.52
CA GLY A 230 -8.84 0.42 -4.78
C GLY A 230 -8.27 1.83 -4.86
N VAL A 231 -6.97 1.91 -4.62
CA VAL A 231 -6.15 3.11 -4.81
C VAL A 231 -5.13 2.80 -5.90
N ALA A 232 -4.96 3.73 -6.83
CA ALA A 232 -3.99 3.67 -7.91
C ALA A 232 -2.92 4.76 -7.72
N PRO A 233 -1.81 4.45 -7.02
CA PRO A 233 -0.72 5.40 -6.88
C PRO A 233 0.01 5.64 -8.21
N GLY A 234 0.53 6.86 -8.39
CA GLY A 234 1.54 7.17 -9.40
C GLY A 234 2.96 6.85 -8.91
N PRO A 235 3.97 7.64 -9.30
CA PRO A 235 5.33 7.48 -8.80
C PRO A 235 5.43 7.97 -7.34
N ILE A 236 5.48 7.03 -6.39
CA ILE A 236 5.61 7.31 -4.96
C ILE A 236 6.99 6.85 -4.48
N TRP A 237 7.68 7.70 -3.71
CA TRP A 237 9.00 7.43 -3.16
C TRP A 237 8.91 6.36 -2.05
N THR A 238 9.33 5.13 -2.36
CA THR A 238 9.26 3.97 -1.45
C THR A 238 10.44 3.02 -1.66
N ALA A 239 10.68 2.16 -0.67
CA ALA A 239 11.77 1.16 -0.72
C ALA A 239 11.61 0.18 -1.90
N LEU A 240 10.38 -0.05 -2.38
CA LEU A 240 10.08 -0.87 -3.56
C LEU A 240 10.87 -0.41 -4.81
N GLN A 241 11.20 0.89 -4.92
CA GLN A 241 11.96 1.42 -6.04
C GLN A 241 13.45 1.05 -5.99
N LEU A 242 14.00 0.78 -4.80
CA LEU A 242 15.44 0.54 -4.59
C LEU A 242 15.85 -0.93 -4.66
N ASN A 243 14.90 -1.86 -4.59
CA ASN A 243 15.14 -3.30 -4.70
C ASN A 243 14.76 -3.86 -6.07
N GLY A 244 15.30 -3.26 -7.14
CA GLY A 244 15.06 -3.71 -8.51
C GLY A 244 13.75 -3.20 -9.13
N GLY A 245 12.96 -2.38 -8.43
CA GLY A 245 11.75 -1.77 -8.99
C GLY A 245 12.00 -0.79 -10.13
N GLN A 246 13.23 -0.27 -10.26
CA GLN A 246 13.68 0.63 -11.33
C GLN A 246 14.92 0.07 -12.05
N LEU A 247 15.05 0.41 -13.34
CA LEU A 247 16.28 0.11 -14.08
C LEU A 247 17.45 0.96 -13.58
N PRO A 248 18.72 0.51 -13.73
CA PRO A 248 19.88 1.32 -13.39
C PRO A 248 19.86 2.68 -14.11
N GLY A 249 20.00 3.77 -13.34
CA GLY A 249 20.05 5.14 -13.88
C GLY A 249 18.70 5.87 -13.89
N GLU A 250 17.58 5.15 -13.87
CA GLU A 250 16.23 5.75 -13.95
C GLU A 250 15.77 6.41 -12.64
N LEU A 251 16.41 6.10 -11.51
CA LEU A 251 15.98 6.57 -10.19
C LEU A 251 16.08 8.10 -10.04
N ALA A 252 17.07 8.74 -10.67
CA ALA A 252 17.35 10.16 -10.47
C ALA A 252 16.16 11.04 -10.87
N ALA A 253 15.52 10.72 -12.00
CA ALA A 253 14.38 11.46 -12.53
C ALA A 253 13.03 10.93 -12.03
N PHE A 254 12.99 10.06 -11.02
CA PHE A 254 11.76 9.40 -10.58
C PHE A 254 10.68 10.41 -10.17
N GLY A 255 9.55 10.40 -10.88
CA GLY A 255 8.39 11.26 -10.64
C GLY A 255 8.44 12.62 -11.33
N GLN A 256 9.58 13.01 -11.92
CA GLN A 256 9.77 14.27 -12.65
C GLN A 256 8.93 14.36 -13.95
N GLU A 257 8.53 13.20 -14.48
CA GLU A 257 7.67 13.09 -15.64
C GLU A 257 6.20 13.42 -15.33
N SER A 258 5.80 13.42 -14.05
CA SER A 258 4.43 13.79 -13.66
C SER A 258 4.16 15.29 -13.90
N PRO A 259 2.90 15.72 -14.11
CA PRO A 259 2.55 17.13 -14.16
C PRO A 259 2.98 17.94 -12.93
N MET A 260 3.06 17.32 -11.75
CA MET A 260 3.55 17.95 -10.52
C MET A 260 5.08 18.04 -10.41
N LYS A 261 5.84 17.45 -11.34
CA LYS A 261 7.31 17.55 -11.40
C LYS A 261 8.02 17.07 -10.13
N ARG A 262 7.46 16.07 -9.45
CA ARG A 262 8.08 15.36 -8.33
C ARG A 262 7.43 14.01 -8.11
N ALA A 263 8.11 13.12 -7.41
CA ALA A 263 7.49 11.94 -6.82
C ALA A 263 6.53 12.35 -5.69
N GLY A 264 5.48 11.57 -5.51
CA GLY A 264 4.65 11.66 -4.30
C GLY A 264 5.37 11.05 -3.10
N GLN A 265 5.03 11.50 -1.90
CA GLN A 265 5.43 10.86 -0.65
C GLN A 265 4.31 9.94 -0.14
N PRO A 266 4.62 8.84 0.57
CA PRO A 266 3.61 7.93 1.11
C PRO A 266 2.50 8.59 1.92
N VAL A 267 2.81 9.63 2.71
CA VAL A 267 1.82 10.39 3.49
C VAL A 267 0.68 10.95 2.64
N GLU A 268 0.94 11.29 1.38
CA GLU A 268 -0.05 11.87 0.46
C GLU A 268 -1.13 10.86 0.04
N LEU A 269 -0.90 9.56 0.28
CA LEU A 269 -1.87 8.50 0.02
C LEU A 269 -2.77 8.24 1.23
N ALA A 270 -2.27 8.42 2.45
CA ALA A 270 -3.00 8.06 3.67
C ALA A 270 -4.45 8.63 3.75
N PRO A 271 -4.73 9.89 3.36
CA PRO A 271 -6.09 10.44 3.40
C PRO A 271 -7.12 9.64 2.59
N VAL A 272 -6.75 9.13 1.40
CA VAL A 272 -7.70 8.36 0.57
C VAL A 272 -7.97 6.99 1.17
N TYR A 273 -6.97 6.31 1.74
CA TYR A 273 -7.20 5.04 2.44
C TYR A 273 -8.10 5.22 3.66
N VAL A 274 -7.90 6.29 4.46
CA VAL A 274 -8.77 6.57 5.60
C VAL A 274 -10.20 6.87 5.14
N PHE A 275 -10.38 7.66 4.08
CA PHE A 275 -11.70 7.90 3.52
C PHE A 275 -12.38 6.58 3.11
N LEU A 276 -11.72 5.77 2.30
CA LEU A 276 -12.25 4.50 1.80
C LEU A 276 -12.55 3.52 2.93
N ALA A 277 -11.75 3.53 4.00
CA ALA A 277 -11.99 2.69 5.16
C ALA A 277 -13.14 3.21 6.04
N SER A 278 -13.34 4.52 6.13
CA SER A 278 -14.32 5.13 7.03
C SER A 278 -15.78 4.96 6.59
N ASN A 279 -16.71 5.21 7.53
CA ASN A 279 -18.14 5.23 7.25
C ASN A 279 -18.58 6.38 6.33
N GLN A 280 -17.71 7.37 6.07
CA GLN A 280 -18.01 8.47 5.16
C GLN A 280 -18.05 8.01 3.69
N ALA A 281 -17.41 6.89 3.37
CA ALA A 281 -17.42 6.27 2.05
C ALA A 281 -18.58 5.27 1.87
N SER A 282 -19.71 5.47 2.56
CA SER A 282 -20.84 4.53 2.62
C SER A 282 -21.45 4.19 1.26
N TYR A 283 -21.41 5.11 0.29
CA TYR A 283 -21.88 4.91 -1.08
C TYR A 283 -20.74 4.70 -2.09
N VAL A 284 -19.55 4.33 -1.62
CA VAL A 284 -18.36 4.11 -2.44
C VAL A 284 -17.95 2.65 -2.38
N THR A 285 -18.23 1.92 -3.45
CA THR A 285 -17.77 0.54 -3.67
C THR A 285 -17.48 0.31 -5.16
N GLY A 286 -16.52 -0.55 -5.46
CA GLY A 286 -16.06 -0.85 -6.82
C GLY A 286 -15.34 0.32 -7.49
N GLN A 287 -14.83 1.28 -6.73
CA GLN A 287 -14.17 2.47 -7.26
C GLN A 287 -12.65 2.38 -7.14
N ILE A 288 -11.96 3.10 -8.03
CA ILE A 288 -10.51 3.17 -8.09
C ILE A 288 -10.11 4.65 -8.03
N TYR A 289 -9.37 5.02 -6.99
CA TYR A 289 -8.96 6.40 -6.75
C TYR A 289 -7.49 6.61 -7.10
N GLY A 290 -7.22 7.51 -8.05
CA GLY A 290 -5.87 7.87 -8.45
C GLY A 290 -5.23 8.90 -7.52
N VAL A 291 -3.99 8.66 -7.11
CA VAL A 291 -3.13 9.66 -6.46
C VAL A 291 -1.80 9.67 -7.18
N THR A 292 -1.72 10.47 -8.25
CA THR A 292 -0.80 10.22 -9.36
C THR A 292 0.06 11.44 -9.76
N GLY A 293 -0.02 12.55 -9.03
CA GLY A 293 0.65 13.79 -9.42
C GLY A 293 0.16 14.37 -10.75
N GLY A 294 -1.05 13.97 -11.20
CA GLY A 294 -1.67 14.42 -12.44
C GLY A 294 -1.59 13.43 -13.61
N LYS A 295 -0.96 12.25 -13.45
CA LYS A 295 -1.08 11.19 -14.48
C LYS A 295 -2.50 10.63 -14.52
N LYS A 296 -3.00 10.36 -15.72
CA LYS A 296 -4.36 9.84 -15.92
C LYS A 296 -4.47 8.36 -15.55
N ILE A 297 -5.66 7.98 -15.10
CA ILE A 297 -6.06 6.57 -14.89
C ILE A 297 -7.36 6.26 -15.66
N ASN A 298 -7.65 7.05 -16.70
CA ASN A 298 -8.86 7.01 -17.51
C ASN A 298 -8.63 7.51 -18.94
#